data_AF-A0A6S7BJT6-F1
#
_entry.id   AF-A0A6S7BJT6-F1
#
_cell.length_a   1.000
_cell.length_b   1.000
_cell.length_c   1.000
_cell.angle_alpha   90.00
_cell.angle_beta   90.00
_cell.angle_gamma   90.00
#
_symmetry.space_group_name_H-M   'P 1'
#
loop_
_entity.id
_entity.type
_entity.pdbx_description
1 polymer ?
#
loop_
_entity_poly.entity_id
_entity_poly.type
_entity_poly.pdbx_seq_one_letter_code
_entity_poly.pdbx_strand_id
1 'polypeptide(L)'
;MKTRQSRAASHTASAEPSAFPDADQLAALRGWYAGLSSRAAVDRYLPHARAPGASARGILGAVRRHLIVFARERQRADLVDLLQHPVGERIARASAVAYAIDLLRALPMPQPQVADDIGLWLTPRAVRVLQKHGIATLADLTVRVPRRRRWWSGA
;
A
#
# COMPACT_ATOMS: atom_id res chain seq x y z
N MET A 1 -40.54 -6.40 -26.30
CA MET A 1 -40.31 -5.31 -25.31
C MET A 1 -40.28 -5.90 -23.90
N LYS A 2 -39.12 -5.88 -23.22
CA LYS A 2 -38.92 -5.50 -21.79
C LYS A 2 -37.43 -5.75 -21.47
N THR A 3 -36.68 -4.67 -21.35
CA THR A 3 -35.26 -4.63 -20.99
C THR A 3 -35.07 -5.02 -19.51
N ARG A 4 -34.10 -5.90 -19.21
CA ARG A 4 -33.65 -6.12 -17.84
C ARG A 4 -32.36 -5.32 -17.64
N GLN A 5 -32.51 -4.14 -17.03
CA GLN A 5 -31.42 -3.27 -16.63
C GLN A 5 -30.55 -3.97 -15.58
N SER A 6 -29.29 -4.19 -15.92
CA SER A 6 -28.25 -4.60 -15.00
C SER A 6 -27.96 -3.43 -14.06
N ARG A 7 -28.39 -3.53 -12.80
CA ARG A 7 -28.02 -2.58 -11.75
C ARG A 7 -26.53 -2.74 -11.47
N ALA A 8 -25.72 -1.82 -12.01
CA ALA A 8 -24.30 -1.72 -11.69
C ALA A 8 -24.17 -1.50 -10.18
N ALA A 9 -23.56 -2.46 -9.48
CA ALA A 9 -23.20 -2.29 -8.08
C ALA A 9 -22.15 -1.19 -7.99
N SER A 10 -22.55 -0.09 -7.36
CA SER A 10 -21.74 1.07 -7.03
C SER A 10 -20.45 0.65 -6.33
N HIS A 11 -19.31 0.98 -6.93
CA HIS A 11 -18.03 1.00 -6.22
C HIS A 11 -18.16 1.98 -5.06
N THR A 12 -18.36 1.45 -3.85
CA THR A 12 -18.36 2.24 -2.63
C THR A 12 -17.30 1.64 -1.73
N ALA A 13 -16.13 2.24 -1.80
CA ALA A 13 -15.17 2.31 -0.71
C ALA A 13 -14.12 3.32 -1.18
N SER A 14 -14.45 4.61 -1.03
CA SER A 14 -13.43 5.64 -0.87
C SER A 14 -12.65 5.24 0.38
N ALA A 15 -11.60 4.44 0.18
CA ALA A 15 -10.68 4.08 1.24
C ALA A 15 -9.92 5.36 1.55
N GLU A 16 -10.29 6.02 2.66
CA GLU A 16 -9.40 6.92 3.36
C GLU A 16 -7.98 6.32 3.30
N PRO A 17 -6.96 7.04 2.79
CA PRO A 17 -5.62 6.51 2.71
C PRO A 17 -5.26 6.04 4.11
N SER A 18 -4.89 4.76 4.24
CA SER A 18 -4.61 4.19 5.55
C SER A 18 -3.57 5.07 6.23
N ALA A 19 -3.97 5.82 7.26
CA ALA A 19 -3.12 6.84 7.87
C ALA A 19 -1.78 6.19 8.24
N PHE A 20 -0.66 6.86 7.96
CA PHE A 20 0.66 6.29 8.19
C PHE A 20 0.80 5.85 9.67
N PRO A 21 1.43 4.69 9.97
CA PRO A 21 1.58 4.22 11.35
C PRO A 21 2.18 5.29 12.27
N ASP A 22 1.66 5.36 13.49
CA ASP A 22 2.09 6.36 14.47
C ASP A 22 3.53 6.12 14.96
N ALA A 23 4.09 7.11 15.67
CA ALA A 23 5.47 7.06 16.11
C ALA A 23 5.78 5.88 17.05
N ASP A 24 4.83 5.50 17.91
CA ASP A 24 4.99 4.44 18.90
C ASP A 24 4.95 3.06 18.24
N GLN A 25 4.05 2.86 17.28
CA GLN A 25 3.97 1.68 16.44
C GLN A 25 5.29 1.46 15.67
N LEU A 26 5.85 2.53 15.13
CA LEU A 26 7.13 2.47 14.41
C LEU A 26 8.31 2.25 15.36
N ALA A 27 8.29 2.81 16.57
CA ALA A 27 9.30 2.56 17.59
C ALA A 27 9.30 1.09 18.03
N ALA A 28 8.11 0.51 18.24
CA ALA A 28 7.95 -0.92 18.52
C ALA A 28 8.51 -1.78 17.38
N LEU A 29 8.17 -1.45 16.13
CA LEU A 29 8.65 -2.18 14.97
C LEU A 29 10.19 -2.10 14.86
N ARG A 30 10.77 -0.90 14.98
CA ARG A 30 12.23 -0.69 14.94
C ARG A 30 12.94 -1.44 16.06
N GLY A 31 12.40 -1.42 17.29
CA GLY A 31 12.94 -2.19 18.40
C GLY A 31 12.95 -3.70 18.14
N TRP A 32 11.87 -4.22 17.53
CA TRP A 32 11.79 -5.63 17.13
C TRP A 32 12.81 -6.00 16.02
N TYR A 33 13.01 -5.12 15.05
CA TYR A 33 14.05 -5.24 14.03
C TYR A 33 15.47 -5.19 14.61
N ALA A 34 15.68 -4.35 15.62
CA ALA A 34 16.94 -4.20 16.35
C ALA A 34 17.26 -5.38 17.31
N GLY A 35 16.41 -6.41 17.35
CA GLY A 35 16.68 -7.65 18.08
C GLY A 35 15.81 -7.87 19.33
N LEU A 36 14.97 -6.91 19.73
CA LEU A 36 14.04 -7.15 20.82
C LEU A 36 13.08 -8.29 20.50
N SER A 37 12.67 -9.03 21.54
CA SER A 37 11.55 -9.95 21.40
C SER A 37 10.27 -9.18 21.09
N SER A 38 9.30 -9.82 20.41
CA SER A 38 8.04 -9.16 20.07
C SER A 38 7.30 -8.63 21.30
N ARG A 39 7.32 -9.37 22.41
CA ARG A 39 6.72 -8.93 23.68
C ARG A 39 7.45 -7.70 24.22
N ALA A 40 8.78 -7.76 24.35
CA ALA A 40 9.57 -6.65 24.88
C ALA A 40 9.41 -5.36 24.06
N ALA A 41 9.33 -5.45 22.74
CA ALA A 41 9.09 -4.30 21.88
C ALA A 41 7.70 -3.68 22.10
N VAL A 42 6.65 -4.51 22.14
CA VAL A 42 5.27 -4.03 22.35
C VAL A 42 5.07 -3.50 23.77
N ASP A 43 5.56 -4.21 24.79
CA ASP A 43 5.39 -3.77 26.17
C ASP A 43 6.15 -2.45 26.45
N ARG A 44 7.28 -2.21 25.76
CA ARG A 44 8.06 -0.97 25.92
C ARG A 44 7.46 0.24 25.21
N TYR A 45 6.98 0.06 23.98
CA TYR A 45 6.59 1.17 23.11
C TYR A 45 5.08 1.29 22.91
N LEU A 46 4.32 0.23 23.18
CA LEU A 46 2.87 0.16 23.01
C LEU A 46 2.18 -0.37 24.28
N PRO A 47 2.45 0.21 25.47
CA PRO A 47 1.96 -0.33 26.75
C PRO A 47 0.43 -0.39 26.83
N HIS A 48 -0.28 0.43 26.06
CA HIS A 48 -1.74 0.52 26.05
C HIS A 48 -2.41 -0.14 24.83
N ALA A 49 -1.64 -0.67 23.86
CA ALA A 49 -2.19 -1.20 22.61
C ALA A 49 -2.71 -2.65 22.73
N ARG A 50 -2.62 -3.26 23.91
CA ARG A 50 -2.91 -4.68 24.11
C ARG A 50 -4.39 -4.87 24.43
N ALA A 51 -5.22 -4.90 23.38
CA ALA A 51 -6.59 -5.40 23.51
C ALA A 51 -6.57 -6.85 24.05
N PRO A 52 -7.58 -7.28 24.82
CA PRO A 52 -7.70 -8.66 25.27
C PRO A 52 -7.63 -9.62 24.07
N GLY A 53 -6.68 -10.57 24.09
CA GLY A 53 -6.46 -11.54 23.01
C GLY A 53 -5.48 -11.09 21.91
N ALA A 54 -5.00 -9.85 21.91
CA ALA A 54 -3.99 -9.40 20.94
C ALA A 54 -2.59 -9.98 21.28
N SER A 55 -1.99 -10.71 20.34
CA SER A 55 -0.61 -11.19 20.49
C SER A 55 0.39 -10.12 20.04
N ALA A 56 1.51 -9.97 20.77
CA ALA A 56 2.55 -9.00 20.44
C ALA A 56 3.14 -9.21 19.02
N ARG A 57 3.25 -10.48 18.58
CA ARG A 57 3.64 -10.82 17.20
C ARG A 57 2.59 -10.35 16.19
N GLY A 58 1.31 -10.54 16.50
CA GLY A 58 0.19 -10.09 15.67
C GLY A 58 0.16 -8.57 15.51
N ILE A 59 0.40 -7.83 16.59
CA ILE A 59 0.48 -6.37 16.58
C ILE A 59 1.60 -5.90 15.64
N LEU A 60 2.83 -6.39 15.83
CA LEU A 60 3.96 -6.02 14.96
C LEU A 60 3.76 -6.46 13.51
N GLY A 61 3.15 -7.63 13.29
CA GLY A 61 2.77 -8.10 11.97
C GLY A 61 1.69 -7.24 11.29
N ALA A 62 0.79 -6.63 12.07
CA ALA A 62 -0.19 -5.67 11.56
C ALA A 62 0.50 -4.37 11.13
N VAL A 63 1.38 -3.80 11.95
CA VAL A 63 2.17 -2.60 11.60
C VAL A 63 3.00 -2.84 10.33
N ARG A 64 3.68 -3.99 10.25
CA ARG A 64 4.46 -4.36 9.05
C ARG A 64 3.58 -4.48 7.79
N ARG A 65 2.40 -5.09 7.90
CA ARG A 65 1.44 -5.18 6.77
C ARG A 65 0.90 -3.81 6.38
N HIS A 66 0.65 -2.93 7.33
CA HIS A 66 0.21 -1.57 7.08
C HIS A 66 1.26 -0.79 6.28
N LEU A 67 2.55 -0.90 6.64
CA LEU A 67 3.64 -0.31 5.83
C LEU A 67 3.71 -0.90 4.42
N ILE A 68 3.44 -2.19 4.23
CA ILE A 68 3.38 -2.82 2.90
C ILE A 68 2.23 -2.24 2.07
N VAL A 69 1.04 -2.09 2.68
CA VAL A 69 -0.11 -1.47 2.01
C VAL A 69 0.22 -0.03 1.61
N PHE A 70 0.80 0.74 2.53
CA PHE A 70 1.22 2.11 2.27
C PHE A 70 2.26 2.18 1.14
N ALA A 71 3.25 1.28 1.11
CA ALA A 71 4.22 1.20 0.03
C ALA A 71 3.57 0.90 -1.33
N ARG A 72 2.52 0.06 -1.36
CA ARG A 72 1.74 -0.21 -2.59
C ARG A 72 0.96 1.02 -3.05
N GLU A 73 0.30 1.72 -2.14
CA GLU A 73 -0.39 2.99 -2.43
C GLU A 73 0.59 4.06 -2.95
N ARG A 74 1.85 3.99 -2.54
CA ARG A 74 2.95 4.83 -3.03
C ARG A 74 3.65 4.27 -4.28
N GLN A 75 3.16 3.17 -4.85
CA GLN A 75 3.73 2.49 -6.02
C GLN A 75 5.22 2.13 -5.88
N ARG A 76 5.67 1.81 -4.65
CA ARG A 76 7.04 1.39 -4.33
C ARG A 76 7.16 -0.11 -4.15
N ALA A 77 7.17 -0.84 -5.27
CA ALA A 77 7.30 -2.30 -5.29
C ALA A 77 8.60 -2.78 -4.62
N ASP A 78 9.69 -2.04 -4.79
CA ASP A 78 10.98 -2.29 -4.15
C ASP A 78 10.89 -2.32 -2.61
N LEU A 79 10.11 -1.40 -2.03
CA LEU A 79 9.89 -1.34 -0.59
C LEU A 79 8.92 -2.41 -0.10
N VAL A 80 7.95 -2.79 -0.93
CA VAL A 80 7.06 -3.93 -0.64
C VAL A 80 7.89 -5.21 -0.52
N ASP A 81 8.75 -5.48 -1.49
CA ASP A 81 9.59 -6.68 -1.51
C ASP A 81 10.55 -6.69 -0.31
N LEU A 82 11.19 -5.55 -0.02
CA LEU A 82 12.01 -5.39 1.18
C LEU A 82 11.22 -5.72 2.44
N LEU A 83 10.01 -5.17 2.58
CA LEU A 83 9.16 -5.39 3.74
C LEU A 83 8.50 -6.77 3.77
N GLN A 84 8.60 -7.62 2.74
CA GLN A 84 8.04 -8.97 2.72
C GLN A 84 9.03 -10.09 3.09
N HIS A 85 10.28 -9.74 3.43
CA HIS A 85 11.31 -10.72 3.82
C HIS A 85 10.85 -11.74 4.90
N PRO A 86 11.45 -12.94 4.96
CA PRO A 86 11.23 -13.89 6.05
C PRO A 86 11.56 -13.29 7.42
N VAL A 87 10.81 -13.63 8.47
CA VAL A 87 11.03 -13.07 9.82
C VAL A 87 12.44 -13.39 10.37
N GLY A 88 13.03 -14.52 9.96
CA GLY A 88 14.39 -14.91 10.34
C GLY A 88 15.47 -13.92 9.88
N GLU A 89 15.24 -13.20 8.78
CA GLU A 89 16.19 -12.22 8.25
C GLU A 89 16.07 -10.83 8.90
N ARG A 90 15.15 -10.65 9.87
CA ARG A 90 14.80 -9.30 10.34
C ARG A 90 16.00 -8.49 10.83
N ILE A 91 16.93 -9.12 11.56
CA ILE A 91 18.09 -8.41 12.13
C ILE A 91 18.99 -7.90 11.00
N ALA A 92 19.25 -8.73 9.99
CA ALA A 92 20.05 -8.33 8.83
C ALA A 92 19.40 -7.22 8.00
N ARG A 93 18.06 -7.14 8.00
CA ARG A 93 17.28 -6.15 7.26
C ARG A 93 16.98 -4.87 8.05
N ALA A 94 17.41 -4.78 9.31
CA ALA A 94 16.99 -3.72 10.23
C ALA A 94 17.32 -2.30 9.72
N SER A 95 18.53 -2.08 9.21
CA SER A 95 18.96 -0.79 8.66
C SER A 95 18.16 -0.41 7.41
N ALA A 96 17.99 -1.35 6.47
CA ALA A 96 17.23 -1.16 5.25
C ALA A 96 15.76 -0.84 5.55
N VAL A 97 15.15 -1.53 6.53
CA VAL A 97 13.76 -1.28 6.95
C VAL A 97 13.63 0.07 7.65
N ALA A 98 14.59 0.46 8.50
CA ALA A 98 14.58 1.78 9.12
C ALA A 98 14.60 2.90 8.06
N TYR A 99 15.49 2.78 7.08
CA TYR A 99 15.55 3.70 5.94
C TYR A 99 14.25 3.70 5.12
N ALA A 100 13.66 2.53 4.86
CA ALA A 100 12.40 2.42 4.15
C ALA A 100 11.25 3.12 4.87
N ILE A 101 11.17 3.03 6.20
CA ILE A 101 10.14 3.72 7.00
C ILE A 101 10.29 5.24 6.83
N ASP A 102 11.50 5.77 6.88
CA ASP A 102 11.75 7.21 6.74
C ASP A 102 11.44 7.69 5.31
N LEU A 103 11.78 6.89 4.30
CA LEU A 103 11.44 7.17 2.91
C LEU A 103 9.91 7.16 2.69
N LEU A 104 9.20 6.14 3.19
CA LEU A 104 7.73 6.06 3.06
C LEU A 104 7.03 7.24 3.71
N ARG A 105 7.51 7.70 4.86
CA ARG A 105 6.95 8.87 5.56
C ARG A 105 7.05 10.14 4.71
N ALA A 106 8.13 10.31 3.96
CA ALA A 106 8.36 11.49 3.13
C ALA A 106 7.71 11.41 1.74
N LEU A 107 7.26 10.23 1.30
CA LEU A 107 6.73 10.03 -0.05
C LEU A 107 5.33 10.64 -0.21
N PRO A 108 5.13 11.56 -1.18
CA PRO A 108 3.80 12.04 -1.54
C PRO A 108 3.00 10.95 -2.27
N MET A 109 1.68 11.13 -2.40
CA MET A 109 0.88 10.30 -3.31
C MET A 109 1.45 10.43 -4.74
N PRO A 110 1.71 9.31 -5.45
CA PRO A 110 2.13 9.38 -6.84
C PRO A 110 1.05 10.07 -7.68
N GLN A 111 1.49 10.86 -8.65
CA GLN A 111 0.62 11.52 -9.62
C GLN A 111 0.78 10.83 -10.98
N PRO A 112 -0.32 10.58 -11.71
CA PRO A 112 -0.25 9.92 -13.01
C PRO A 112 0.49 10.78 -14.03
N GLN A 113 1.52 10.21 -14.64
CA GLN A 113 2.21 10.80 -15.79
C GLN A 113 1.73 10.14 -17.08
N VAL A 114 1.78 10.89 -18.18
CA VAL A 114 1.23 10.44 -19.46
C VAL A 114 1.95 9.19 -19.98
N ALA A 115 3.25 9.06 -19.71
CA ALA A 115 4.05 7.91 -20.12
C ALA A 115 3.89 6.67 -19.21
N ASP A 116 3.12 6.77 -18.12
CA ASP A 116 2.97 5.67 -17.18
C ASP A 116 2.30 4.47 -17.83
N ASP A 117 2.80 3.28 -17.48
CA ASP A 117 2.13 2.01 -17.80
C ASP A 117 0.76 1.95 -17.12
N ILE A 118 -0.26 1.52 -17.87
CA ILE A 118 -1.64 1.44 -17.38
C ILE A 118 -1.78 0.49 -16.18
N GLY A 119 -0.88 -0.47 -16.01
CA GLY A 119 -0.83 -1.42 -14.90
C GLY A 119 -0.45 -0.82 -13.57
N LEU A 120 0.13 0.38 -13.55
CA LEU A 120 0.39 1.14 -12.32
C LEU A 120 -0.91 1.71 -11.72
N TRP A 121 -1.93 1.93 -12.55
CA TRP A 121 -3.12 2.71 -12.19
C TRP A 121 -4.43 1.93 -12.30
N LEU A 122 -4.48 0.90 -13.15
CA LEU A 122 -5.69 0.15 -13.45
C LEU A 122 -5.64 -1.27 -12.90
N THR A 123 -6.82 -1.84 -12.67
CA THR A 123 -6.92 -3.25 -12.24
C THR A 123 -6.33 -4.19 -13.28
N PRO A 124 -5.75 -5.35 -12.89
CA PRO A 124 -5.18 -6.31 -13.83
C PRO A 124 -6.16 -6.76 -14.93
N ARG A 125 -7.46 -6.80 -14.62
CA ARG A 125 -8.50 -7.13 -15.59
C ARG A 125 -8.61 -6.05 -16.68
N ALA A 126 -8.66 -4.78 -16.29
CA ALA A 126 -8.73 -3.67 -17.24
C ALA A 126 -7.47 -3.62 -18.10
N VAL A 127 -6.30 -3.78 -17.49
CA VAL A 127 -4.99 -3.81 -18.17
C VAL A 127 -4.96 -4.87 -19.27
N ARG A 128 -5.35 -6.11 -18.97
CA ARG A 128 -5.36 -7.20 -19.96
C ARG A 128 -6.26 -6.91 -21.16
N VAL A 129 -7.40 -6.25 -20.95
CA VAL A 129 -8.31 -5.88 -22.05
C VAL A 129 -7.71 -4.76 -22.88
N LEU A 130 -7.17 -3.73 -22.24
CA LEU A 130 -6.58 -2.57 -22.93
C LEU A 130 -5.32 -2.96 -23.72
N GLN A 131 -4.45 -3.80 -23.16
CA GLN A 131 -3.25 -4.30 -23.84
C GLN A 131 -3.60 -5.09 -25.12
N LYS A 132 -4.69 -5.86 -25.13
CA LYS A 132 -5.17 -6.55 -26.36
C LYS A 132 -5.55 -5.58 -27.48
N HIS A 133 -5.86 -4.34 -27.16
CA HIS A 133 -6.14 -3.28 -28.13
C HIS A 133 -4.94 -2.35 -28.39
N GLY A 134 -3.75 -2.74 -27.95
CA GLY A 134 -2.51 -1.97 -28.12
C GLY A 134 -2.44 -0.71 -27.26
N ILE A 135 -3.15 -0.68 -26.13
CA ILE A 135 -3.09 0.41 -25.15
C ILE A 135 -2.22 -0.08 -23.99
N ALA A 136 -1.01 0.49 -23.87
CA ALA A 136 -0.07 0.13 -22.82
C ALA A 136 0.19 1.28 -21.84
N THR A 137 0.02 2.51 -22.29
CA THR A 137 0.28 3.71 -21.49
C THR A 137 -0.96 4.56 -21.26
N LEU A 138 -0.92 5.45 -20.26
CA LEU A 138 -1.96 6.45 -20.08
C LEU A 138 -2.07 7.38 -21.30
N ALA A 139 -0.98 7.60 -22.04
CA ALA A 139 -1.00 8.31 -23.33
C ALA A 139 -1.92 7.61 -24.33
N ASP A 140 -1.71 6.31 -24.56
CA ASP A 140 -2.51 5.52 -25.50
C ASP A 140 -3.99 5.55 -25.15
N LEU A 141 -4.29 5.52 -23.84
CA LEU A 141 -5.65 5.58 -23.33
C LEU A 141 -6.29 6.95 -23.57
N THR A 142 -5.56 8.03 -23.28
CA THR A 142 -6.09 9.41 -23.42
C THR A 142 -6.23 9.87 -24.87
N VAL A 143 -5.48 9.29 -25.81
CA VAL A 143 -5.68 9.54 -27.25
C VAL A 143 -7.02 8.97 -27.73
N ARG A 144 -7.49 7.87 -27.12
CA ARG A 144 -8.71 7.14 -27.55
C ARG A 144 -9.97 7.50 -26.77
N VAL A 145 -9.84 8.19 -25.63
CA VAL A 145 -10.96 8.62 -24.78
C VAL A 145 -11.09 10.15 -24.82
N PRO A 146 -12.27 10.73 -25.13
CA PRO A 146 -12.46 12.17 -25.13
C PRO A 146 -12.10 12.80 -23.76
N ARG A 147 -11.20 13.79 -23.76
CA ARG A 147 -10.65 14.39 -22.54
C ARG A 147 -11.75 14.97 -21.63
N ARG A 148 -11.87 14.45 -20.41
CA ARG A 148 -12.37 15.23 -19.27
C ARG A 148 -11.20 15.63 -18.37
N ARG A 149 -11.17 16.90 -17.95
CA ARG A 149 -10.23 17.37 -16.93
C ARG A 149 -10.50 16.57 -15.64
N ARG A 150 -9.44 16.07 -14.97
CA ARG A 150 -9.50 15.29 -13.71
C ARG A 150 -10.12 13.88 -13.79
N TRP A 151 -9.94 13.17 -14.90
CA TRP A 151 -10.44 11.79 -15.05
C TRP A 151 -9.85 10.77 -14.04
N TRP A 152 -8.71 11.07 -13.43
CA TRP A 152 -8.11 10.27 -12.36
C TRP A 152 -8.60 10.62 -10.95
N SER A 153 -9.34 11.73 -10.78
CA SER A 153 -9.87 12.18 -9.49
C SER A 153 -11.26 11.58 -9.21
N GLY A 154 -11.40 10.27 -9.44
CA GLY A 154 -12.68 9.58 -9.26
C GLY A 154 -13.24 9.74 -7.85
N ALA A 155 -14.39 10.44 -7.79
CA ALA A 155 -15.48 10.45 -6.81
C ALA A 155 -15.25 9.81 -5.42
#